data_AF-A0A6A6S579-F1
#
_entry.id   AF-A0A6A6S579-F1
#
_cell.length_a   1.000
_cell.length_b   1.000
_cell.length_c   1.000
_cell.angle_alpha   90.00
_cell.angle_beta   90.00
_cell.angle_gamma   90.00
#
_symmetry.space_group_name_H-M   'P 1'
#
loop_
_entity.id
_entity.type
_entity.pdbx_description
1 polymer ?
#
loop_
_entity_poly.entity_id
_entity_poly.type
_entity_poly.pdbx_seq_one_letter_code
_entity_poly.pdbx_strand_id
1 'polypeptide(L)'
;MSVLLVSAYGAFITSHNLSPDDTFNEIYTRYILIGSSHILSMAYKNNGSREVPNNLDHKDAKPTWNPWYRGWKLLFNIRGVGTPWEPPYLWPGIKYTWIAPKSSEDLQKKIQDDKPVMIASHNLTTRGKWAGIAIRCGYLLMKFFLLTLYYEYMKLDNLLDSPTSPSDFARDKEGIIRRLLQTYILRSEPRTPVAKRELEIRAWKAFENQTASVLLLSSYHDFFAIFFIAVGLDESWEWPPFYGQIWQAWTMRRYWTMYWHRVIYRSFNSHVKLITDALGISSRTPLTRILQSFMVFGMSAVMHDMVTAHYGGQCAETYELFGVDRASTWYSQLLVIEY
;
A
#
# COMPACT_ATOMS: atom_id res chain seq x y z
N MET A 1 14.59 16.88 -3.76
CA MET A 1 15.06 15.98 -2.68
C MET A 1 14.77 16.51 -1.27
N SER A 2 14.92 17.80 -0.99
CA SER A 2 14.71 18.38 0.35
C SER A 2 13.33 18.12 0.96
N VAL A 3 12.24 18.13 0.17
CA VAL A 3 10.88 17.82 0.65
C VAL A 3 10.78 16.42 1.26
N LEU A 4 11.39 15.41 0.60
CA LEU A 4 11.39 14.03 1.09
C LEU A 4 12.23 13.88 2.36
N LEU A 5 13.42 14.49 2.39
CA LEU A 5 14.31 14.37 3.56
C LEU A 5 13.75 15.09 4.80
N VAL A 6 13.21 16.30 4.63
CA VAL A 6 12.62 17.06 5.74
C VAL A 6 11.36 16.39 6.27
N SER A 7 10.48 15.91 5.39
CA SER A 7 9.27 15.18 5.82
C SER A 7 9.61 13.83 6.44
N ALA A 8 10.61 13.11 5.92
CA ALA A 8 11.10 11.87 6.52
C ALA A 8 11.63 12.13 7.93
N TYR A 9 12.53 13.10 8.08
CA TYR A 9 13.08 13.48 9.38
C TYR A 9 11.96 13.88 10.36
N GLY A 10 11.04 14.74 9.93
CA GLY A 10 9.87 15.13 10.74
C GLY A 10 9.00 13.93 11.14
N ALA A 11 8.76 12.99 10.23
CA ALA A 11 7.99 11.78 10.53
C ALA A 11 8.68 10.95 11.61
N PHE A 12 9.96 10.62 11.44
CA PHE A 12 10.71 9.83 12.43
C PHE A 12 10.77 10.51 13.80
N ILE A 13 10.88 11.83 13.86
CA ILE A 13 10.90 12.56 15.14
C ILE A 13 9.52 12.61 15.80
N THR A 14 8.46 12.86 15.04
CA THR A 14 7.11 13.07 15.60
C THR A 14 6.38 11.77 15.92
N SER A 15 6.74 10.68 15.27
CA SER A 15 5.95 9.47 15.30
C SER A 15 6.02 8.66 16.61
N HIS A 16 7.13 8.76 17.36
CA HIS A 16 7.31 8.06 18.64
C HIS A 16 6.27 8.41 19.73
N ASN A 17 5.68 9.61 19.68
CA ASN A 17 4.78 10.12 20.71
C ASN A 17 3.37 10.44 20.16
N LEU A 18 3.07 9.99 18.94
CA LEU A 18 1.81 10.36 18.28
C LEU A 18 0.61 9.64 18.91
N SER A 19 0.77 8.37 19.25
CA SER A 19 -0.26 7.57 19.90
C SER A 19 0.37 6.50 20.80
N PRO A 20 -0.37 5.94 21.77
CA PRO A 20 0.09 4.80 22.56
C PRO A 20 0.15 3.48 21.77
N ASP A 21 -0.36 3.43 20.53
CA ASP A 21 -0.27 2.27 19.64
C ASP A 21 0.88 2.42 18.65
N ASP A 22 1.91 1.58 18.79
CA ASP A 22 3.07 1.54 17.90
C ASP A 22 2.68 1.17 16.46
N THR A 23 1.63 0.36 16.27
CA THR A 23 1.15 -0.03 14.94
C THR A 23 0.64 1.18 14.17
N PHE A 24 -0.15 2.03 14.83
CA PHE A 24 -0.61 3.29 14.27
C PHE A 24 0.56 4.23 13.95
N ASN A 25 1.52 4.36 14.87
CA ASN A 25 2.69 5.21 14.70
C ASN A 25 3.52 4.74 13.48
N GLU A 26 3.74 3.43 13.33
CA GLU A 26 4.43 2.80 12.18
C GLU A 26 3.73 3.13 10.85
N ILE A 27 2.41 2.93 10.79
CA ILE A 27 1.59 3.22 9.61
C ILE A 27 1.66 4.71 9.26
N TYR A 28 1.59 5.59 10.26
CA TYR A 28 1.73 7.03 10.07
C TYR A 28 3.09 7.39 9.46
N THR A 29 4.20 6.88 10.02
CA THR A 29 5.54 7.16 9.49
C THR A 29 5.66 6.74 8.03
N ARG A 30 5.19 5.54 7.68
CA ARG A 30 5.18 5.06 6.29
C ARG A 30 4.31 5.94 5.39
N TYR A 31 3.14 6.34 5.87
CA TYR A 31 2.22 7.19 5.11
C TYR A 31 2.87 8.53 4.75
N ILE A 32 3.55 9.18 5.69
CA ILE A 32 4.25 10.45 5.43
C ILE A 32 5.38 10.26 4.41
N LEU A 33 6.18 9.19 4.54
CA LEU A 33 7.26 8.88 3.59
C LEU A 33 6.74 8.64 2.16
N ILE A 34 5.69 7.83 2.03
CA ILE A 34 5.06 7.54 0.73
C ILE A 34 4.42 8.80 0.14
N GLY A 35 3.81 9.62 1.00
CA GLY A 35 3.16 10.86 0.63
C GLY A 35 4.11 11.94 0.12
N SER A 36 5.19 12.20 0.86
CA SER A 36 6.19 13.16 0.46
C SER A 36 6.96 12.73 -0.79
N SER A 37 7.18 11.41 -0.93
CA SER A 37 7.69 10.78 -2.15
C SER A 37 6.78 11.07 -3.36
N HIS A 38 5.46 10.94 -3.19
CA HIS A 38 4.50 11.29 -4.24
C HIS A 38 4.53 12.79 -4.60
N ILE A 39 4.51 13.69 -3.59
CA ILE A 39 4.60 15.14 -3.80
C ILE A 39 5.88 15.49 -4.56
N LEU A 40 7.00 14.89 -4.18
CA LEU A 40 8.28 15.10 -4.85
C LEU A 40 8.24 14.62 -6.31
N SER A 41 7.60 13.48 -6.57
CA SER A 41 7.38 12.99 -7.94
C SER A 41 6.59 13.97 -8.79
N MET A 42 5.55 14.60 -8.24
CA MET A 42 4.74 15.57 -8.98
C MET A 42 5.55 16.81 -9.35
N ALA A 43 6.37 17.29 -8.40
CA ALA A 43 7.24 18.44 -8.62
C ALA A 43 8.28 18.20 -9.74
N TYR A 44 8.89 17.01 -9.80
CA TYR A 44 9.90 16.69 -10.82
C TYR A 44 9.33 16.35 -12.20
N LYS A 45 8.12 15.79 -12.28
CA LYS A 45 7.50 15.43 -13.57
C LYS A 45 6.88 16.62 -14.30
N ASN A 46 6.71 17.75 -13.62
CA ASN A 46 6.20 18.97 -14.23
C ASN A 46 7.33 19.75 -14.92
N ASN A 47 7.63 19.38 -16.17
CA ASN A 47 8.44 20.23 -17.04
C ASN A 47 7.57 21.42 -17.46
N GLY A 48 7.67 22.56 -16.76
CA GLY A 48 6.91 23.79 -17.02
C GLY A 48 7.06 24.42 -18.42
N SER A 49 7.58 23.67 -19.40
CA SER A 49 7.76 24.02 -20.81
C SER A 49 6.75 23.38 -21.77
N ARG A 50 5.93 22.42 -21.31
CA ARG A 50 4.77 21.95 -22.08
C ARG A 50 3.61 22.85 -21.72
N GLU A 51 2.92 23.40 -22.71
CA GLU A 51 1.63 24.07 -22.50
C GLU A 51 0.85 23.22 -21.52
N VAL A 52 0.57 23.80 -20.35
CA VAL A 52 -0.26 23.19 -19.34
C VAL A 52 -1.62 23.05 -20.00
N PRO A 53 -1.99 21.87 -20.53
CA PRO A 53 -3.19 21.83 -21.32
C PRO A 53 -4.34 22.10 -20.35
N ASN A 54 -5.39 22.78 -20.78
CA ASN A 54 -6.56 23.14 -19.97
C ASN A 54 -7.29 21.93 -19.32
N ASN A 55 -6.74 20.72 -19.48
CA ASN A 55 -7.15 19.43 -18.97
C ASN A 55 -6.36 18.96 -17.72
N LEU A 56 -5.68 19.86 -17.01
CA LEU A 56 -5.17 19.61 -15.65
C LEU A 56 -6.29 19.39 -14.63
N ASP A 57 -7.53 19.73 -15.00
CA ASP A 57 -8.68 19.31 -14.24
C ASP A 57 -8.75 17.78 -14.25
N HIS A 58 -8.78 17.20 -13.05
CA HIS A 58 -9.22 15.83 -12.88
C HIS A 58 -10.46 15.61 -13.73
N LYS A 59 -10.63 14.42 -14.32
CA LYS A 59 -11.82 14.13 -15.15
C LYS A 59 -13.13 14.44 -14.41
N ASP A 60 -13.08 14.44 -13.09
CA ASP A 60 -14.20 14.67 -12.18
C ASP A 60 -14.09 16.03 -11.44
N ALA A 61 -13.33 17.00 -11.98
CA ALA A 61 -13.20 18.35 -11.42
C ALA A 61 -14.48 19.13 -11.54
N LYS A 62 -15.01 19.56 -10.40
CA LYS A 62 -16.12 20.51 -10.43
C LYS A 62 -15.58 21.87 -10.91
N PRO A 63 -16.21 22.48 -11.92
CA PRO A 63 -15.82 23.80 -12.41
C PRO A 63 -15.81 24.87 -11.29
N THR A 64 -16.61 24.66 -10.25
CA THR A 64 -16.77 25.54 -9.09
C THR A 64 -15.60 25.49 -8.11
N TRP A 65 -14.69 24.52 -8.20
CA TRP A 65 -13.55 24.43 -7.29
C TRP A 65 -12.53 25.51 -7.61
N ASN A 66 -12.10 26.28 -6.61
CA ASN A 66 -11.05 27.27 -6.80
C ASN A 66 -9.67 26.61 -7.01
N PRO A 67 -8.70 27.29 -7.64
CA PRO A 67 -7.38 26.72 -7.94
C PRO A 67 -6.60 26.25 -6.71
N TRP A 68 -6.75 26.93 -5.57
CA TRP A 68 -6.09 26.56 -4.31
C TRP A 68 -6.61 25.23 -3.75
N TYR A 69 -7.92 25.03 -3.80
CA TYR A 69 -8.56 23.79 -3.39
C TYR A 69 -8.17 22.63 -4.31
N ARG A 70 -8.07 22.89 -5.63
CA ARG A 70 -7.54 21.90 -6.59
C ARG A 70 -6.08 21.54 -6.27
N GLY A 71 -5.23 22.53 -5.99
CA GLY A 71 -3.83 22.31 -5.59
C GLY A 71 -3.70 21.55 -4.27
N TRP A 72 -4.53 21.88 -3.27
CA TRP A 72 -4.62 21.17 -2.00
C TRP A 72 -4.99 19.69 -2.21
N LYS A 73 -6.05 19.44 -2.99
CA LYS A 73 -6.48 18.09 -3.36
C LYS A 73 -5.35 17.35 -4.09
N LEU A 74 -4.64 17.99 -5.00
CA LEU A 74 -3.56 17.35 -5.72
C LEU A 74 -2.38 16.98 -4.80
N LEU A 75 -1.96 17.88 -3.91
CA LEU A 75 -0.77 17.70 -3.08
C LEU A 75 -0.99 16.79 -1.88
N PHE A 76 -2.12 16.94 -1.19
CA PHE A 76 -2.36 16.31 0.11
C PHE A 76 -3.34 15.14 0.04
N ASN A 77 -3.93 14.87 -1.13
CA ASN A 77 -4.80 13.70 -1.32
C ASN A 77 -4.02 12.51 -1.91
N ILE A 78 -3.15 11.92 -1.10
CA ILE A 78 -2.42 10.68 -1.43
C ILE A 78 -3.38 9.52 -1.81
N ARG A 79 -4.66 9.61 -1.44
CA ARG A 79 -5.71 8.64 -1.76
C ARG A 79 -6.06 8.63 -3.25
N GLY A 80 -5.65 9.68 -3.97
CA GLY A 80 -5.78 9.82 -5.41
C GLY A 80 -4.72 9.15 -6.26
N VAL A 81 -3.64 8.71 -5.64
CA VAL A 81 -2.54 8.04 -6.35
C VAL A 81 -3.09 6.74 -6.92
N GLY A 82 -3.39 6.69 -8.22
CA GLY A 82 -4.16 5.54 -8.71
C GLY A 82 -5.27 5.86 -9.70
N THR A 83 -5.90 7.01 -9.50
CA THR A 83 -7.31 7.22 -9.85
C THR A 83 -7.47 8.25 -10.97
N PRO A 84 -8.68 8.39 -11.55
CA PRO A 84 -8.94 9.31 -12.66
C PRO A 84 -8.82 10.80 -12.30
N TRP A 85 -8.70 11.12 -11.00
CA TRP A 85 -8.48 12.49 -10.54
C TRP A 85 -7.01 12.86 -10.36
N GLU A 86 -6.09 11.93 -10.57
CA GLU A 86 -4.68 12.24 -10.71
C GLU A 86 -4.41 12.83 -12.11
N PRO A 87 -3.56 13.87 -12.25
CA PRO A 87 -3.26 14.45 -13.54
C PRO A 87 -2.76 13.41 -14.56
N PRO A 88 -3.40 13.30 -15.74
CA PRO A 88 -3.12 12.23 -16.71
C PRO A 88 -1.65 12.15 -17.18
N TYR A 89 -0.93 13.28 -17.16
CA TYR A 89 0.47 13.36 -17.58
C TYR A 89 1.46 12.74 -16.59
N LEU A 90 1.07 12.50 -15.33
CA LEU A 90 1.94 11.87 -14.34
C LEU A 90 2.23 10.39 -14.68
N TRP A 91 1.29 9.72 -15.36
CA TRP A 91 1.34 8.30 -15.68
C TRP A 91 0.90 7.99 -17.12
N PRO A 92 1.62 8.51 -18.14
CA PRO A 92 1.24 8.34 -19.53
C PRO A 92 1.22 6.85 -19.91
N GLY A 93 0.08 6.37 -20.39
CA GLY A 93 -0.10 4.98 -20.84
C GLY A 93 -0.45 3.96 -19.75
N ILE A 94 -0.56 4.37 -18.47
CA ILE A 94 -1.05 3.49 -17.40
C ILE A 94 -2.56 3.59 -17.33
N LYS A 95 -3.27 2.48 -17.56
CA LYS A 95 -4.73 2.42 -17.34
C LYS A 95 -5.03 2.66 -15.87
N TYR A 96 -5.98 3.55 -15.57
CA TYR A 96 -6.47 3.74 -14.21
C TYR A 96 -6.94 2.39 -13.64
N THR A 97 -6.47 2.07 -12.44
CA THR A 97 -6.75 0.78 -11.76
C THR A 97 -8.12 0.79 -11.08
N TRP A 98 -8.73 1.96 -11.03
CA TRP A 98 -10.08 2.22 -10.59
C TRP A 98 -10.65 3.34 -11.44
N ILE A 99 -11.89 3.17 -11.87
CA ILE A 99 -12.64 4.18 -12.59
C ILE A 99 -13.80 4.51 -11.68
N ALA A 100 -13.91 5.78 -11.25
CA ALA A 100 -15.09 6.24 -10.55
C ALA A 100 -16.30 5.92 -11.44
N PRO A 101 -17.29 5.19 -10.95
CA PRO A 101 -18.59 5.20 -11.61
C PRO A 101 -19.04 6.66 -11.70
N LYS A 102 -19.52 7.09 -12.88
CA LYS A 102 -19.86 8.49 -13.15
C LYS A 102 -20.80 9.07 -12.08
N SER A 103 -20.86 10.40 -11.97
CA SER A 103 -21.75 11.09 -11.04
C SER A 103 -23.24 10.78 -11.31
N SER A 104 -24.12 11.06 -10.34
CA SER A 104 -25.58 10.90 -10.51
C SER A 104 -26.14 11.69 -11.70
N GLU A 105 -25.62 12.90 -11.97
CA GLU A 105 -26.05 13.72 -13.11
C GLU A 105 -25.62 13.11 -14.45
N ASP A 106 -24.40 12.58 -14.51
CA ASP A 106 -23.87 11.91 -15.71
C ASP A 106 -24.56 10.55 -15.97
N LEU A 107 -24.93 9.82 -14.90
CA LEU A 107 -25.74 8.61 -15.03
C LEU A 107 -27.18 8.93 -15.40
N GLN A 108 -27.79 9.98 -14.84
CA GLN A 108 -29.15 10.40 -15.22
C GLN A 108 -29.23 10.80 -16.69
N LYS A 109 -28.25 11.58 -17.20
CA LYS A 109 -28.13 11.88 -18.62
C LYS A 109 -27.96 10.62 -19.47
N LYS A 110 -27.21 9.62 -18.99
CA LYS A 110 -26.96 8.38 -19.72
C LYS A 110 -28.12 7.37 -19.65
N ILE A 111 -28.92 7.39 -18.59
CA ILE A 111 -30.17 6.61 -18.45
C ILE A 111 -31.21 7.11 -19.46
N GLN A 112 -31.17 8.40 -19.80
CA GLN A 112 -32.04 9.00 -20.81
C GLN A 112 -31.62 8.63 -22.25
N ASP A 113 -30.35 8.28 -22.47
CA ASP A 113 -29.72 7.98 -23.78
C ASP A 113 -29.30 6.49 -23.97
N ASP A 114 -30.07 5.55 -23.40
CA ASP A 114 -30.10 4.11 -23.77
C ASP A 114 -29.27 3.09 -22.91
N LYS A 115 -29.96 1.97 -22.61
CA LYS A 115 -29.67 0.72 -21.85
C LYS A 115 -29.40 0.78 -20.32
N PRO A 116 -30.05 -0.09 -19.51
CA PRO A 116 -29.88 -0.14 -18.06
C PRO A 116 -28.50 -0.70 -17.70
N VAL A 117 -27.63 0.18 -17.21
CA VAL A 117 -26.36 -0.22 -16.61
C VAL A 117 -26.68 -0.90 -15.28
N MET A 118 -26.25 -2.15 -15.10
CA MET A 118 -26.29 -2.85 -13.81
C MET A 118 -25.49 -2.02 -12.78
N ILE A 119 -26.20 -1.24 -11.97
CA ILE A 119 -25.61 -0.44 -10.90
C ILE A 119 -25.17 -1.44 -9.83
N ALA A 120 -23.86 -1.61 -9.65
CA ALA A 120 -23.34 -2.32 -8.50
C ALA A 120 -23.94 -1.71 -7.23
N SER A 121 -24.61 -2.52 -6.42
CA SER A 121 -25.39 -2.12 -5.24
C SER A 121 -24.61 -1.26 -4.22
N HIS A 122 -23.28 -1.32 -4.28
CA HIS A 122 -22.32 -0.59 -3.44
C HIS A 122 -21.75 0.68 -4.08
N ASN A 123 -22.43 1.28 -5.06
CA ASN A 123 -21.92 2.48 -5.70
C ASN A 123 -22.02 3.70 -4.77
N LEU A 124 -20.89 4.10 -4.18
CA LEU A 124 -20.77 5.28 -3.31
C LEU A 124 -20.86 6.60 -4.09
N THR A 125 -20.80 6.57 -5.42
CA THR A 125 -20.85 7.77 -6.28
C THR A 125 -22.27 8.26 -6.56
N THR A 126 -23.29 7.43 -6.33
CA THR A 126 -24.70 7.76 -6.58
C THR A 126 -25.47 8.14 -5.31
N ARG A 127 -24.83 8.09 -4.14
CA ARG A 127 -25.48 8.26 -2.84
C ARG A 127 -25.06 9.58 -2.18
N GLY A 128 -26.00 10.24 -1.51
CA GLY A 128 -25.75 11.48 -0.78
C GLY A 128 -24.71 11.31 0.34
N LYS A 129 -24.14 12.43 0.80
CA LYS A 129 -23.10 12.51 1.84
C LYS A 129 -23.35 11.56 3.02
N TRP A 130 -24.53 11.64 3.63
CA TRP A 130 -24.89 10.85 4.81
C TRP A 130 -25.03 9.36 4.52
N ALA A 131 -25.52 9.00 3.33
CA ALA A 131 -25.59 7.60 2.92
C ALA A 131 -24.19 7.02 2.67
N GLY A 132 -23.25 7.81 2.13
CA GLY A 132 -21.84 7.41 2.01
C GLY A 132 -21.19 7.18 3.38
N ILE A 133 -21.41 8.08 4.34
CA ILE A 133 -20.94 7.93 5.72
C ILE A 133 -21.52 6.66 6.36
N ALA A 134 -22.84 6.46 6.28
CA ALA A 134 -23.50 5.30 6.88
C ALA A 134 -22.98 3.96 6.36
N ILE A 135 -22.76 3.86 5.04
CA ILE A 135 -22.17 2.65 4.41
C ILE A 135 -20.77 2.39 4.95
N ARG A 136 -19.93 3.43 5.07
CA ARG A 136 -18.57 3.30 5.59
C ARG A 136 -18.55 2.93 7.07
N CYS A 137 -19.48 3.46 7.88
CA CYS A 137 -19.66 3.01 9.25
C CYS A 137 -19.99 1.51 9.29
N GLY A 138 -20.86 1.03 8.40
CA GLY A 138 -21.16 -0.40 8.25
C GLY A 138 -19.92 -1.22 7.89
N TYR A 139 -19.11 -0.78 6.92
CA TYR A 139 -17.86 -1.45 6.58
C TYR A 139 -16.84 -1.43 7.71
N LEU A 140 -16.72 -0.32 8.44
CA LEU A 140 -15.82 -0.19 9.58
C LEU A 140 -16.21 -1.17 10.69
N LEU A 141 -17.50 -1.23 11.05
CA LEU A 141 -18.01 -2.17 12.04
C LEU A 141 -17.80 -3.63 11.59
N MET A 142 -18.09 -3.94 10.33
CA MET A 142 -17.87 -5.28 9.78
C MET A 142 -16.39 -5.67 9.83
N LYS A 143 -15.47 -4.80 9.42
CA LYS A 143 -14.02 -5.06 9.46
C LYS A 143 -13.51 -5.20 10.88
N PHE A 144 -13.99 -4.36 11.80
CA PHE A 144 -13.67 -4.46 13.22
C PHE A 144 -14.12 -5.81 13.77
N PHE A 145 -15.36 -6.21 13.51
CA PHE A 145 -15.88 -7.52 13.91
C PHE A 145 -15.05 -8.67 13.32
N LEU A 146 -14.74 -8.64 12.02
CA LEU A 146 -13.89 -9.63 11.38
C LEU A 146 -12.48 -9.66 11.97
N LEU A 147 -11.90 -8.51 12.31
CA LEU A 147 -10.59 -8.40 12.95
C LEU A 147 -10.62 -9.02 14.35
N THR A 148 -11.68 -8.76 15.13
CA THR A 148 -11.85 -9.38 16.45
C THR A 148 -12.01 -10.90 16.36
N LEU A 149 -12.85 -11.39 15.44
CA LEU A 149 -12.98 -12.84 15.20
C LEU A 149 -11.67 -13.45 14.74
N TYR A 150 -10.93 -12.77 13.88
CA TYR A 150 -9.63 -13.22 13.40
C TYR A 150 -8.65 -13.42 14.57
N TYR A 151 -8.43 -12.40 15.40
CA TYR A 151 -7.50 -12.53 16.53
C TYR A 151 -7.96 -13.48 17.63
N GLU A 152 -9.28 -13.65 17.80
CA GLU A 152 -9.82 -14.58 18.80
C GLU A 152 -9.64 -16.04 18.36
N TYR A 153 -10.01 -16.37 17.11
CA TYR A 153 -10.13 -17.76 16.65
C TYR A 153 -8.96 -18.24 15.79
N MET A 154 -8.32 -17.35 15.02
CA MET A 154 -7.26 -17.69 14.07
C MET A 154 -5.88 -17.54 14.71
N LYS A 155 -5.61 -18.32 15.76
CA LYS A 155 -4.29 -18.42 16.40
C LYS A 155 -3.48 -19.55 15.76
N LEU A 156 -2.21 -19.30 15.46
CA LEU A 156 -1.31 -20.26 14.82
C LEU A 156 -1.25 -21.60 15.59
N ASP A 157 -1.24 -21.55 16.92
CA ASP A 157 -1.18 -22.75 17.77
C ASP A 157 -2.44 -23.63 17.67
N ASN A 158 -3.58 -23.08 17.22
CA ASN A 158 -4.80 -23.86 16.99
C ASN A 158 -4.77 -24.61 15.64
N LEU A 159 -3.87 -24.23 14.73
CA LEU A 159 -3.77 -24.76 13.37
C LEU A 159 -2.59 -25.71 13.18
N LEU A 160 -1.57 -25.62 14.03
CA LEU A 160 -0.43 -26.52 14.03
C LEU A 160 -0.68 -27.71 14.97
N ASP A 161 -0.15 -28.88 14.60
CA ASP A 161 -0.18 -30.09 15.45
C ASP A 161 0.56 -29.91 16.79
N SER A 162 1.44 -28.91 16.87
CA SER A 162 2.19 -28.57 18.08
C SER A 162 2.46 -27.06 18.16
N PRO A 163 2.49 -26.48 19.37
CA PRO A 163 2.76 -25.07 19.59
C PRO A 163 4.05 -24.60 18.93
N THR A 164 4.12 -23.33 18.58
CA THR A 164 5.37 -22.75 18.07
C THR A 164 6.48 -22.75 19.13
N SER A 165 7.71 -23.01 18.69
CA SER A 165 8.91 -23.03 19.53
C SER A 165 9.93 -22.01 19.03
N PRO A 166 10.78 -21.42 19.89
CA PRO A 166 11.87 -20.54 19.46
C PRO A 166 12.76 -21.16 18.37
N SER A 167 12.92 -22.48 18.36
CA SER A 167 13.68 -23.21 17.32
C SER A 167 13.06 -23.11 15.93
N ASP A 168 11.77 -22.82 15.81
CA ASP A 168 11.10 -22.61 14.53
C ASP A 168 11.59 -21.33 13.83
N PHE A 169 12.11 -20.38 14.60
CA PHE A 169 12.56 -19.06 14.15
C PHE A 169 14.09 -18.90 14.24
N ALA A 170 14.82 -20.01 14.34
CA ALA A 170 16.27 -19.98 14.44
C ALA A 170 16.94 -19.38 13.18
N ARG A 171 18.07 -18.69 13.38
CA ARG A 171 18.80 -17.92 12.35
C ARG A 171 19.27 -18.75 11.15
N ASP A 172 19.59 -20.01 11.40
CA ASP A 172 19.94 -20.99 10.38
C ASP A 172 18.81 -21.24 9.36
N LYS A 173 17.55 -20.94 9.72
CA LYS A 173 16.37 -21.10 8.86
C LYS A 173 16.05 -19.88 7.98
N GLU A 174 16.67 -18.72 8.18
CA GLU A 174 16.29 -17.46 7.52
C GLU A 174 16.26 -17.54 5.98
N GLY A 175 17.32 -18.09 5.37
CA GLY A 175 17.50 -18.12 3.92
C GLY A 175 16.85 -19.31 3.22
N ILE A 176 15.52 -19.36 3.14
CA ILE A 176 14.80 -20.48 2.50
C ILE A 176 15.16 -20.68 1.03
N ILE A 177 15.19 -19.60 0.22
CA ILE A 177 15.55 -19.68 -1.20
C ILE A 177 16.96 -20.22 -1.37
N ARG A 178 17.93 -19.69 -0.61
CA ARG A 178 19.32 -20.17 -0.63
C ARG A 178 19.40 -21.67 -0.34
N ARG A 179 18.68 -22.15 0.68
CA ARG A 179 18.67 -23.58 1.07
C ARG A 179 17.95 -24.46 0.06
N LEU A 180 16.87 -23.98 -0.56
CA LEU A 180 16.19 -24.66 -1.68
C LEU A 180 17.11 -24.75 -2.90
N LEU A 181 17.79 -23.66 -3.28
CA LEU A 181 18.75 -23.65 -4.40
C LEU A 181 19.92 -24.61 -4.13
N GLN A 182 20.44 -24.63 -2.89
CA GLN A 182 21.47 -25.59 -2.48
C GLN A 182 21.00 -27.03 -2.68
N THR A 183 19.79 -27.34 -2.23
CA THR A 183 19.22 -28.69 -2.28
C THR A 183 18.91 -29.13 -3.72
N TYR A 184 18.20 -28.31 -4.48
CA TYR A 184 17.63 -28.70 -5.78
C TYR A 184 18.52 -28.38 -6.98
N ILE A 185 19.29 -27.29 -6.93
CA ILE A 185 20.13 -26.84 -8.05
C ILE A 185 21.58 -27.27 -7.83
N LEU A 186 22.17 -26.88 -6.69
CA LEU A 186 23.58 -27.13 -6.41
C LEU A 186 23.86 -28.55 -5.90
N ARG A 187 22.81 -29.33 -5.58
CA ARG A 187 22.88 -30.70 -5.05
C ARG A 187 23.83 -30.83 -3.86
N SER A 188 23.84 -29.81 -3.01
CA SER A 188 24.61 -29.77 -1.76
C SER A 188 23.64 -29.81 -0.58
N GLU A 189 23.93 -30.63 0.44
CA GLU A 189 23.09 -30.68 1.64
C GLU A 189 23.24 -29.38 2.46
N PRO A 190 22.16 -28.61 2.66
CA PRO A 190 22.20 -27.46 3.55
C PRO A 190 22.36 -27.92 5.00
N ARG A 191 23.01 -27.11 5.85
CA ARG A 191 23.15 -27.39 7.30
C ARG A 191 21.82 -27.70 7.97
N THR A 192 20.74 -27.07 7.51
CA THR A 192 19.38 -27.38 7.91
C THR A 192 18.47 -27.54 6.69
N PRO A 193 17.94 -28.75 6.46
CA PRO A 193 16.95 -28.99 5.41
C PRO A 193 15.68 -28.16 5.63
N VAL A 194 15.02 -27.79 4.53
CA VAL A 194 13.74 -27.08 4.58
C VAL A 194 12.65 -28.07 4.99
N ALA A 195 12.07 -27.87 6.17
CA ALA A 195 11.05 -28.75 6.73
C ALA A 195 9.63 -28.31 6.31
N LYS A 196 8.68 -29.26 6.25
CA LYS A 196 7.25 -28.98 6.04
C LYS A 196 6.70 -27.97 7.06
N ARG A 197 7.03 -28.15 8.33
CA ARG A 197 6.65 -27.24 9.43
C ARG A 197 7.07 -25.80 9.18
N GLU A 198 8.27 -25.60 8.62
CA GLU A 198 8.75 -24.25 8.29
C GLU A 198 7.90 -23.61 7.20
N LEU A 199 7.53 -24.38 6.17
CA LEU A 199 6.64 -23.90 5.10
C LEU A 199 5.25 -23.54 5.63
N GLU A 200 4.70 -24.35 6.54
CA GLU A 200 3.41 -24.09 7.18
C GLU A 200 3.43 -22.79 7.99
N ILE A 201 4.46 -22.60 8.83
CA ILE A 201 4.61 -21.38 9.64
C ILE A 201 4.77 -20.15 8.74
N ARG A 202 5.60 -20.23 7.68
CA ARG A 202 5.80 -19.12 6.75
C ARG A 202 4.53 -18.79 5.97
N ALA A 203 3.81 -19.79 5.47
CA ALA A 203 2.54 -19.61 4.77
C ALA A 203 1.49 -18.97 5.67
N TRP A 204 1.40 -19.44 6.92
CA TRP A 204 0.50 -18.84 7.90
C TRP A 204 0.86 -17.40 8.23
N LYS A 205 2.14 -17.11 8.48
CA LYS A 205 2.60 -15.76 8.77
C LYS A 205 2.35 -14.80 7.61
N ALA A 206 2.55 -15.25 6.37
CA ALA A 206 2.20 -14.47 5.19
C ALA A 206 0.69 -14.18 5.12
N PHE A 207 -0.15 -15.18 5.41
CA PHE A 207 -1.60 -15.02 5.46
C PHE A 207 -2.05 -14.08 6.58
N GLU A 208 -1.45 -14.19 7.76
CA GLU A 208 -1.70 -13.33 8.93
C GLU A 208 -1.38 -11.88 8.61
N ASN A 209 -0.18 -11.62 8.07
CA ASN A 209 0.22 -10.28 7.66
C ASN A 209 -0.71 -9.67 6.61
N GLN A 210 -1.07 -10.47 5.60
CA GLN A 210 -1.98 -10.06 4.53
C GLN A 210 -3.37 -9.72 5.09
N THR A 211 -3.90 -10.55 5.98
CA THR A 211 -5.24 -10.38 6.55
C THR A 211 -5.30 -9.19 7.50
N ALA A 212 -4.35 -9.09 8.43
CA ALA A 212 -4.24 -7.97 9.36
C ALA A 212 -4.09 -6.64 8.61
N SER A 213 -3.20 -6.59 7.61
CA SER A 213 -3.00 -5.39 6.79
C SER A 213 -4.28 -4.97 6.07
N VAL A 214 -4.99 -5.92 5.45
CA VAL A 214 -6.23 -5.61 4.72
C VAL A 214 -7.30 -5.08 5.65
N LEU A 215 -7.54 -5.74 6.78
CA LEU A 215 -8.60 -5.33 7.71
C LEU A 215 -8.26 -4.02 8.41
N LEU A 216 -7.02 -3.85 8.89
CA LEU A 216 -6.60 -2.68 9.65
C LEU A 216 -6.46 -1.44 8.77
N LEU A 217 -5.69 -1.49 7.67
CA LEU A 217 -5.52 -0.31 6.81
C LEU A 217 -6.82 0.08 6.13
N SER A 218 -7.68 -0.89 5.77
CA SER A 218 -9.01 -0.56 5.24
C SER A 218 -9.94 0.05 6.28
N SER A 219 -9.72 -0.22 7.56
CA SER A 219 -10.47 0.40 8.66
C SER A 219 -10.01 1.83 8.87
N TYR A 220 -8.70 2.07 8.91
CA TYR A 220 -8.16 3.44 8.95
C TYR A 220 -8.61 4.26 7.75
N HIS A 221 -8.56 3.68 6.54
CA HIS A 221 -9.03 4.36 5.33
C HIS A 221 -10.50 4.76 5.42
N ASP A 222 -11.39 3.90 5.92
CA ASP A 222 -12.81 4.24 6.10
C ASP A 222 -13.05 5.23 7.23
N PHE A 223 -12.28 5.14 8.33
CA PHE A 223 -12.34 6.10 9.43
C PHE A 223 -12.00 7.51 8.94
N PHE A 224 -10.88 7.66 8.23
CA PHE A 224 -10.53 8.96 7.66
C PHE A 224 -11.53 9.39 6.59
N ALA A 225 -12.06 8.47 5.78
CA ALA A 225 -13.11 8.80 4.82
C ALA A 225 -14.34 9.42 5.48
N ILE A 226 -14.82 8.81 6.56
CA ILE A 226 -15.95 9.33 7.35
C ILE A 226 -15.61 10.74 7.86
N PHE A 227 -14.42 10.93 8.44
CA PHE A 227 -13.99 12.21 8.98
C PHE A 227 -13.99 13.33 7.92
N PHE A 228 -13.29 13.14 6.80
CA PHE A 228 -13.16 14.17 5.78
C PHE A 228 -14.47 14.44 5.03
N ILE A 229 -15.31 13.41 4.82
CA ILE A 229 -16.64 13.58 4.23
C ILE A 229 -17.55 14.34 5.21
N ALA A 230 -17.51 14.02 6.51
CA ALA A 230 -18.31 14.68 7.54
C ALA A 230 -17.99 16.17 7.66
N VAL A 231 -16.71 16.55 7.64
CA VAL A 231 -16.26 17.96 7.65
C VAL A 231 -16.56 18.67 6.32
N GLY A 232 -16.88 17.92 5.25
CA GLY A 232 -17.20 18.48 3.94
C GLY A 232 -15.97 18.84 3.10
N LEU A 233 -14.80 18.34 3.50
CA LEU A 233 -13.58 18.46 2.71
C LEU A 233 -13.57 17.48 1.54
N ASP A 234 -14.29 16.37 1.62
CA ASP A 234 -14.38 15.38 0.55
C ASP A 234 -15.82 14.92 0.27
N GLU A 235 -16.03 14.40 -0.93
CA GLU A 235 -17.22 13.69 -1.35
C GLU A 235 -17.01 12.16 -1.27
N SER A 236 -18.11 11.41 -1.16
CA SER A 236 -18.09 9.96 -0.97
C SER A 236 -17.31 9.19 -2.05
N TRP A 237 -17.30 9.71 -3.28
CA TRP A 237 -16.62 9.12 -4.44
C TRP A 237 -15.12 9.40 -4.48
N GLU A 238 -14.62 10.40 -3.74
CA GLU A 238 -13.19 10.75 -3.66
C GLU A 238 -12.39 9.77 -2.77
N TRP A 239 -13.06 8.79 -2.17
CA TRP A 239 -12.48 7.76 -1.32
C TRP A 239 -12.70 6.39 -1.95
N PRO A 240 -11.86 5.97 -2.90
CA PRO A 240 -12.01 4.68 -3.54
C PRO A 240 -11.65 3.58 -2.53
N PRO A 241 -12.02 2.31 -2.76
CA PRO A 241 -11.49 1.21 -1.95
C PRO A 241 -9.95 1.23 -1.93
N PHE A 242 -9.36 1.10 -0.74
CA PHE A 242 -7.90 1.16 -0.55
C PHE A 242 -7.18 0.00 -1.24
N TYR A 243 -7.76 -1.20 -1.15
CA TYR A 243 -7.36 -2.38 -1.91
C TYR A 243 -8.25 -2.56 -3.15
N GLY A 244 -7.69 -3.18 -4.18
CA GLY A 244 -8.44 -3.61 -5.35
C GLY A 244 -9.25 -4.88 -5.10
N GLN A 245 -9.84 -5.40 -6.18
CA GLN A 245 -10.55 -6.68 -6.13
C GLN A 245 -9.54 -7.83 -6.09
N ILE A 246 -9.66 -8.72 -5.10
CA ILE A 246 -8.75 -9.86 -4.92
C ILE A 246 -8.71 -10.81 -6.13
N TRP A 247 -9.82 -10.94 -6.85
CA TRP A 247 -9.93 -11.74 -8.08
C TRP A 247 -9.00 -11.26 -9.22
N GLN A 248 -8.49 -10.03 -9.13
CA GLN A 248 -7.53 -9.51 -10.09
C GLN A 248 -6.10 -9.99 -9.81
N ALA A 249 -5.83 -10.60 -8.65
CA ALA A 249 -4.50 -11.01 -8.20
C ALA A 249 -4.07 -12.40 -8.69
N TRP A 250 -4.31 -12.72 -9.98
CA TRP A 250 -3.96 -14.03 -10.55
C TRP A 250 -2.51 -14.12 -11.09
N THR A 251 -1.78 -13.01 -11.10
CA THR A 251 -0.33 -12.97 -11.34
C THR A 251 0.33 -12.03 -10.34
N MET A 252 1.60 -12.26 -10.03
CA MET A 252 2.42 -11.37 -9.18
C MET A 252 2.30 -9.91 -9.63
N ARG A 253 2.45 -9.66 -10.94
CA ARG A 253 2.30 -8.30 -11.49
C ARG A 253 0.94 -7.67 -11.18
N ARG A 254 -0.17 -8.41 -11.34
CA ARG A 254 -1.50 -7.87 -11.07
C ARG A 254 -1.79 -7.75 -9.58
N TYR A 255 -1.24 -8.62 -8.74
CA TYR A 255 -1.31 -8.47 -7.29
C TYR A 255 -0.78 -7.08 -6.88
N TRP A 256 0.44 -6.71 -7.28
CA TRP A 256 1.06 -5.42 -6.91
C TRP A 256 0.47 -4.20 -7.61
N THR A 257 -0.06 -4.36 -8.84
CA THR A 257 -0.55 -3.21 -9.62
C THR A 257 -2.04 -2.97 -9.52
N MET A 258 -2.85 -4.00 -9.22
CA MET A 258 -4.30 -3.90 -9.24
C MET A 258 -4.93 -4.09 -7.86
N TYR A 259 -4.37 -4.98 -7.04
CA TYR A 259 -4.96 -5.40 -5.76
C TYR A 259 -4.29 -4.75 -4.54
N TRP A 260 -2.99 -4.95 -4.33
CA TRP A 260 -2.26 -4.48 -3.17
C TRP A 260 -2.14 -2.96 -3.17
N HIS A 261 -2.22 -2.35 -1.97
CA HIS A 261 -2.37 -0.90 -1.75
C HIS A 261 -1.61 -0.02 -2.77
N ARG A 262 -2.38 0.70 -3.59
CA ARG A 262 -1.92 1.25 -4.88
C ARG A 262 -0.96 2.44 -4.79
N VAL A 263 -0.88 3.02 -3.60
CA VAL A 263 -0.15 4.26 -3.33
C VAL A 263 1.36 4.04 -3.48
N ILE A 264 1.88 2.91 -2.97
CA ILE A 264 3.31 2.65 -2.87
C ILE A 264 3.97 2.52 -4.24
N TYR A 265 3.44 1.63 -5.08
CA TYR A 265 4.06 1.29 -6.37
C TYR A 265 4.29 2.53 -7.24
N ARG A 266 3.33 3.46 -7.26
CA ARG A 266 3.43 4.70 -8.04
C ARG A 266 4.45 5.65 -7.45
N SER A 267 4.44 5.88 -6.14
CA SER A 267 5.39 6.80 -5.49
C SER A 267 6.85 6.38 -5.69
N PHE A 268 7.17 5.08 -5.62
CA PHE A 268 8.55 4.62 -5.81
C PHE A 268 8.98 4.54 -7.28
N ASN A 269 8.06 4.32 -8.23
CA ASN A 269 8.40 4.22 -9.64
C ASN A 269 9.05 5.49 -10.20
N SER A 270 8.64 6.67 -9.72
CA SER A 270 9.26 7.94 -10.11
C SER A 270 10.72 8.05 -9.69
N HIS A 271 11.03 7.61 -8.46
CA HIS A 271 12.38 7.63 -7.90
C HIS A 271 13.29 6.68 -8.68
N VAL A 272 12.81 5.47 -8.96
CA VAL A 272 13.52 4.53 -9.83
C VAL A 272 13.78 5.16 -11.18
N LYS A 273 12.77 5.76 -11.80
CA LYS A 273 12.92 6.35 -13.13
C LYS A 273 13.99 7.44 -13.14
N LEU A 274 13.98 8.35 -12.16
CA LEU A 274 14.99 9.39 -12.00
C LEU A 274 16.40 8.79 -11.87
N ILE A 275 16.56 7.73 -11.08
CA ILE A 275 17.84 7.03 -10.91
C ILE A 275 18.26 6.38 -12.23
N THR A 276 17.36 5.67 -12.92
CA THR A 276 17.70 5.01 -14.18
C THR A 276 18.03 6.00 -15.29
N ASP A 277 17.33 7.14 -15.34
CA ASP A 277 17.59 8.20 -16.31
C ASP A 277 18.95 8.88 -16.02
N ALA A 278 19.28 9.12 -14.74
CA ALA A 278 20.59 9.65 -14.34
C ALA A 278 21.75 8.68 -14.66
N LEU A 279 21.49 7.38 -14.62
CA LEU A 279 22.45 6.34 -15.01
C LEU A 279 22.50 6.08 -16.52
N GLY A 280 21.72 6.80 -17.33
CA GLY A 280 21.67 6.63 -18.79
C GLY A 280 21.05 5.31 -19.25
N ILE A 281 20.30 4.62 -18.40
CA ILE A 281 19.69 3.32 -18.71
C ILE A 281 18.44 3.55 -19.57
N SER A 282 18.49 3.13 -20.83
CA SER A 282 17.35 3.27 -21.75
C SER A 282 16.13 2.49 -21.25
N SER A 283 15.02 3.21 -21.01
CA SER A 283 13.72 2.66 -20.55
C SER A 283 13.00 1.76 -21.58
N ARG A 284 13.63 1.45 -22.71
CA ARG A 284 12.98 0.78 -23.85
C ARG A 284 13.15 -0.74 -23.88
N THR A 285 14.01 -1.32 -23.05
CA THR A 285 14.25 -2.78 -23.06
C THR A 285 13.41 -3.52 -22.00
N PRO A 286 13.04 -4.79 -22.24
CA PRO A 286 12.39 -5.64 -21.22
C PRO A 286 13.24 -5.81 -19.95
N LEU A 287 14.55 -5.90 -20.11
CA LEU A 287 15.49 -6.00 -18.99
C LEU A 287 15.45 -4.77 -18.10
N THR A 288 15.40 -3.56 -18.70
CA THR A 288 15.24 -2.32 -17.94
C THR A 288 13.95 -2.33 -17.11
N ARG A 289 12.84 -2.86 -17.64
CA ARG A 289 11.58 -2.93 -16.88
C ARG A 289 11.65 -3.88 -15.68
N ILE A 290 12.36 -4.99 -15.85
CA ILE A 290 12.62 -5.94 -14.76
C ILE A 290 13.50 -5.27 -13.70
N LEU A 291 14.61 -4.66 -14.10
CA LEU A 291 15.51 -3.92 -13.21
C LEU A 291 14.76 -2.81 -12.44
N GLN A 292 13.93 -2.03 -13.12
CA GLN A 292 13.11 -1.00 -12.49
C GLN A 292 12.15 -1.59 -11.45
N SER A 293 11.56 -2.75 -11.74
CA SER A 293 10.69 -3.44 -10.78
C SER A 293 11.48 -3.88 -9.55
N PHE A 294 12.66 -4.48 -9.72
CA PHE A 294 13.54 -4.83 -8.61
C PHE A 294 13.96 -3.62 -7.77
N MET A 295 14.27 -2.49 -8.41
CA MET A 295 14.60 -1.25 -7.68
C MET A 295 13.41 -0.71 -6.89
N VAL A 296 12.18 -0.77 -7.44
CA VAL A 296 10.97 -0.35 -6.71
C VAL A 296 10.79 -1.22 -5.46
N PHE A 297 10.89 -2.54 -5.59
CA PHE A 297 10.79 -3.45 -4.44
C PHE A 297 11.92 -3.24 -3.43
N GLY A 298 13.15 -3.07 -3.90
CA GLY A 298 14.31 -2.78 -3.04
C GLY A 298 14.12 -1.51 -2.20
N MET A 299 13.70 -0.41 -2.82
CA MET A 299 13.43 0.83 -2.07
C MET A 299 12.25 0.69 -1.10
N SER A 300 11.21 -0.06 -1.49
CA SER A 300 10.09 -0.37 -0.60
C SER A 300 10.58 -1.12 0.64
N ALA A 301 11.40 -2.17 0.47
CA ALA A 301 11.91 -2.94 1.58
C ALA A 301 12.85 -2.15 2.49
N VAL A 302 13.74 -1.31 1.93
CA VAL A 302 14.57 -0.41 2.75
C VAL A 302 13.69 0.52 3.60
N MET A 303 12.63 1.09 3.02
CA MET A 303 11.68 1.90 3.79
C MET A 303 11.00 1.11 4.89
N HIS A 304 10.51 -0.11 4.59
CA HIS A 304 9.88 -0.96 5.59
C HIS A 304 10.84 -1.35 6.72
N ASP A 305 12.09 -1.70 6.39
CA ASP A 305 13.14 -2.05 7.33
C ASP A 305 13.50 -0.86 8.24
N MET A 306 13.79 0.31 7.67
CA MET A 306 14.12 1.51 8.44
C MET A 306 13.00 1.91 9.42
N VAL A 307 11.74 1.83 8.99
CA VAL A 307 10.62 2.13 9.88
C VAL A 307 10.48 1.06 10.96
N THR A 308 10.62 -0.22 10.61
CA THR A 308 10.55 -1.33 11.58
C THR A 308 11.64 -1.19 12.64
N ALA A 309 12.89 -0.93 12.23
CA ALA A 309 14.02 -0.68 13.10
C ALA A 309 13.81 0.51 14.04
N HIS A 310 13.15 1.57 13.56
CA HIS A 310 12.83 2.75 14.36
C HIS A 310 11.92 2.43 15.56
N TYR A 311 10.94 1.54 15.39
CA TYR A 311 10.05 1.11 16.48
C TYR A 311 10.62 -0.06 17.30
N GLY A 312 11.93 -0.31 17.21
CA GLY A 312 12.58 -1.41 17.92
C GLY A 312 12.33 -2.79 17.31
N GLY A 313 11.71 -2.84 16.12
CA GLY A 313 11.59 -4.03 15.32
C GLY A 313 12.96 -4.49 14.83
N GLN A 314 13.43 -5.63 15.32
CA GLN A 314 14.76 -6.11 14.96
C GLN A 314 14.71 -6.89 13.64
N CYS A 315 15.62 -6.58 12.72
CA CYS A 315 15.97 -7.49 11.64
C CYS A 315 16.69 -8.71 12.24
N ALA A 316 16.64 -9.83 11.54
CA ALA A 316 17.11 -11.13 12.03
C ALA A 316 18.61 -11.18 12.48
N GLU A 317 19.37 -10.09 12.31
CA GLU A 317 20.81 -10.01 12.56
C GLU A 317 21.29 -9.38 13.89
N THR A 318 20.45 -8.90 14.82
CA THR A 318 20.95 -8.04 15.94
C THR A 318 20.74 -8.55 17.38
N TYR A 319 20.84 -9.87 17.62
CA TYR A 319 20.51 -10.49 18.92
C TYR A 319 21.66 -10.68 19.94
N GLU A 320 22.87 -10.15 19.74
CA GLU A 320 23.97 -10.43 20.71
C GLU A 320 24.23 -9.38 21.79
N LEU A 321 23.52 -8.24 21.84
CA LEU A 321 23.89 -7.16 22.78
C LEU A 321 22.91 -6.85 23.91
N PHE A 322 21.60 -7.09 23.78
CA PHE A 322 20.64 -6.74 24.85
C PHE A 322 19.48 -7.74 24.93
N GLY A 323 19.62 -8.75 25.79
CA GLY A 323 18.60 -9.77 26.04
C GLY A 323 17.33 -9.18 26.66
N VAL A 324 16.31 -8.95 25.83
CA VAL A 324 14.97 -8.57 26.28
C VAL A 324 13.92 -9.33 25.47
N ASP A 325 13.08 -10.08 26.17
CA ASP A 325 11.87 -10.73 25.66
C ASP A 325 10.84 -9.67 25.20
N ARG A 326 10.60 -9.55 23.90
CA ARG A 326 9.39 -8.90 23.39
C ARG A 326 8.89 -9.56 22.11
N ALA A 327 7.75 -10.23 22.22
CA ALA A 327 7.10 -11.02 21.17
C ALA A 327 6.49 -10.20 20.00
N SER A 328 6.87 -8.95 19.81
CA SER A 328 6.18 -8.00 18.92
C SER A 328 6.93 -7.62 17.64
N THR A 329 8.04 -8.27 17.29
CA THR A 329 8.90 -7.83 16.17
C THR A 329 8.97 -8.87 15.05
N TRP A 330 7.90 -8.98 14.26
CA TRP A 330 7.80 -9.96 13.16
C TRP A 330 7.63 -9.35 11.76
N TYR A 331 7.55 -8.01 11.64
CA TYR A 331 7.43 -7.32 10.35
C TYR A 331 8.66 -7.52 9.43
N SER A 332 9.85 -7.70 10.01
CA SER A 332 11.12 -7.85 9.29
C SER A 332 11.26 -9.20 8.56
N GLN A 333 10.61 -10.27 9.04
CA GLN A 333 10.70 -11.60 8.41
C GLN A 333 9.78 -11.75 7.19
N LEU A 334 8.72 -10.95 7.11
CA LEU A 334 7.77 -10.93 5.99
C LEU A 334 8.33 -10.24 4.76
N LEU A 335 9.25 -9.29 4.93
CA LEU A 335 9.98 -8.68 3.82
C LEU A 335 10.82 -9.69 3.03
N VAL A 336 11.27 -10.77 3.68
CA VAL A 336 12.00 -11.86 2.99
C VAL A 336 11.05 -12.76 2.18
N ILE A 337 9.74 -12.76 2.47
CA ILE A 337 8.71 -13.48 1.70
C ILE A 337 8.21 -12.65 0.50
N GLU A 338 8.49 -11.34 0.48
CA GLU A 338 8.25 -10.47 -0.68
C GLU A 338 9.33 -10.54 -1.77
N TYR A 339 10.30 -11.46 -1.67
CA TYR A 339 11.39 -11.68 -2.64
C TYR A 339 11.36 -13.05 -3.31
#